data_AF-A0A3B8L348-F1
#
_entry.id   AF-A0A3B8L348-F1
#
_cell.length_a   1.000
_cell.length_b   1.000
_cell.length_c   1.000
_cell.angle_alpha   90.00
_cell.angle_beta   90.00
_cell.angle_gamma   90.00
#
_symmetry.space_group_name_H-M   'P 1'
#
loop_
_entity.id
_entity.type
_entity.pdbx_description
1 polymer ?
#
loop_
_entity_poly.entity_id
_entity_poly.type
_entity_poly.pdbx_seq_one_letter_code
_entity_poly.pdbx_strand_id
1 'polypeptide(L)'
;VDSFDYKPILEKRDGETLPFDDARVIANTGKRGSQQLLKKPLWNFRQYGESGRWVSDLFPETARHSDKLCLVHSMHTEGVAHGPATLFLHCGSTNFVRPSMGAWINYGLGS
;
A
#
# COMPACT_ATOMS: atom_id res chain seq x y z
N VAL A 1 -4.97 -3.67 -3.93
CA VAL A 1 -5.22 -5.11 -3.70
C VAL A 1 -5.96 -5.20 -2.38
N ASP A 2 -7.10 -5.88 -2.37
CA ASP A 2 -7.96 -6.02 -1.20
C ASP A 2 -7.41 -7.12 -0.27
N SER A 3 -6.35 -6.80 0.47
CA SER A 3 -5.63 -7.78 1.31
C SER A 3 -5.99 -7.65 2.79
N PHE A 4 -5.43 -6.65 3.47
CA PHE A 4 -5.48 -6.51 4.94
C PHE A 4 -6.01 -5.14 5.39
N ASP A 5 -6.57 -4.35 4.47
CA ASP A 5 -6.99 -2.97 4.72
C ASP A 5 -8.41 -2.76 4.19
N TYR A 6 -9.39 -3.01 5.06
CA TYR A 6 -10.79 -2.87 4.73
C TYR A 6 -11.21 -1.41 4.70
N LYS A 7 -11.77 -0.99 3.57
CA LYS A 7 -12.24 0.38 3.34
C LYS A 7 -13.77 0.37 3.13
N PRO A 8 -14.58 0.45 4.19
CA PRO A 8 -16.04 0.39 4.08
C PRO A 8 -16.64 1.51 3.22
N ILE A 9 -15.92 2.63 3.06
CA ILE A 9 -16.35 3.72 2.18
C ILE A 9 -16.39 3.33 0.71
N LEU A 10 -15.57 2.36 0.28
CA LEU A 10 -15.57 1.87 -1.10
C LEU A 10 -16.83 1.06 -1.44
N GLU A 11 -17.43 0.39 -0.45
CA GLU A 11 -18.73 -0.26 -0.63
C GLU A 11 -19.86 0.76 -0.74
N LYS A 12 -19.86 1.76 0.15
CA LYS A 12 -20.90 2.81 0.17
C LYS A 12 -20.95 3.62 -1.12
N ARG A 13 -19.80 3.77 -1.79
CA ARG A 13 -19.61 4.65 -2.94
C ARG A 13 -19.28 3.87 -4.21
N ASP A 14 -19.59 2.57 -4.23
CA ASP A 14 -19.34 1.71 -5.38
C ASP A 14 -20.04 2.27 -6.63
N GLY A 15 -19.31 2.40 -7.73
CA GLY A 15 -19.84 2.95 -8.97
C GLY A 15 -19.81 4.47 -9.08
N GLU A 16 -19.47 5.20 -8.01
CA GLU A 16 -19.26 6.65 -8.09
C GLU A 16 -17.96 6.98 -8.81
N THR A 17 -17.98 8.04 -9.62
CA THR A 17 -16.77 8.58 -10.25
C THR A 17 -16.33 9.84 -9.52
N LEU A 18 -15.04 9.94 -9.20
CA LEU A 18 -14.47 11.10 -8.51
C LEU A 18 -13.27 11.69 -9.24
N PRO A 19 -13.06 13.02 -9.11
CA PRO A 19 -11.81 13.62 -9.53
C PRO A 19 -10.66 13.06 -8.70
N PHE A 20 -9.63 12.57 -9.37
CA PHE A 20 -8.43 12.03 -8.76
C PHE A 20 -7.22 12.36 -9.63
N ASP A 21 -6.20 12.92 -9.01
CA ASP A 21 -4.93 13.23 -9.65
C ASP A 21 -4.06 11.98 -9.69
N ASP A 22 -4.35 11.11 -10.66
CA ASP A 22 -3.57 9.90 -10.88
C ASP A 22 -2.15 10.27 -11.35
N ALA A 23 -1.18 9.95 -10.51
CA ALA A 23 0.21 10.30 -10.74
C ALA A 23 0.81 9.65 -12.01
N ARG A 24 0.29 8.48 -12.44
CA ARG A 24 0.68 7.85 -13.72
C ARG A 24 0.05 8.57 -14.91
N VAL A 25 -1.22 9.00 -14.81
CA VAL A 25 -1.86 9.82 -15.87
C VAL A 25 -1.11 11.14 -16.03
N ILE A 26 -0.77 11.80 -14.92
CA ILE A 26 0.00 13.05 -14.94
C ILE A 26 1.38 12.82 -15.58
N ALA A 27 2.10 11.77 -15.19
CA ALA A 27 3.43 11.49 -15.75
C ALA A 27 3.39 11.20 -17.26
N ASN A 28 2.35 10.52 -17.75
CA ASN A 28 2.24 10.13 -19.16
C ASN A 28 1.66 11.24 -20.06
N THR A 29 0.81 12.12 -19.52
CA THR A 29 0.01 13.04 -20.35
C THR A 29 0.09 14.51 -19.92
N GLY A 30 0.63 14.80 -18.74
CA GLY A 30 0.64 16.13 -18.12
C GLY A 30 -0.72 16.62 -17.62
N LYS A 31 -1.80 15.84 -17.79
CA LYS A 31 -3.17 16.25 -17.42
C LYS A 31 -3.50 15.86 -15.97
N ARG A 32 -4.17 16.79 -15.28
CA ARG A 32 -4.74 16.61 -13.94
C ARG A 32 -6.26 16.48 -14.01
N GLY A 33 -6.89 16.12 -12.89
CA GLY A 33 -8.33 15.99 -12.78
C GLY A 33 -8.88 14.77 -13.51
N SER A 34 -8.11 13.68 -13.56
CA SER A 34 -8.62 12.43 -14.13
C SER A 34 -9.83 11.95 -13.33
N GLN A 35 -10.79 11.32 -13.99
CA GLN A 35 -11.94 10.74 -13.33
C GLN A 35 -11.68 9.26 -13.07
N GLN A 36 -11.79 8.85 -11.81
CA GLN A 36 -11.60 7.46 -11.40
C GLN A 36 -12.89 6.89 -10.83
N LEU A 37 -13.22 5.69 -11.27
CA LEU A 37 -14.37 4.92 -10.78
C LEU A 37 -14.00 4.26 -9.47
N LEU A 38 -14.75 4.57 -8.41
CA LEU A 38 -14.66 3.82 -7.17
C LEU A 38 -15.27 2.43 -7.37
N LYS A 39 -14.51 1.42 -6.93
CA LYS A 39 -14.93 0.03 -6.92
C LYS A 39 -14.92 -0.46 -5.49
N LYS A 40 -16.01 -1.09 -5.08
CA LYS A 40 -16.02 -1.91 -3.88
C LYS A 40 -15.01 -3.05 -3.99
N PRO A 41 -14.57 -3.61 -2.86
CA PRO A 41 -13.73 -4.79 -2.88
C PRO A 41 -14.38 -5.96 -3.62
N LEU A 42 -13.56 -6.77 -4.30
CA LEU A 42 -14.06 -7.97 -4.99
C LEU A 42 -14.28 -9.15 -4.04
N TRP A 43 -13.67 -9.10 -2.86
CA TRP A 43 -13.76 -10.13 -1.82
C TRP A 43 -14.39 -9.55 -0.56
N ASN A 44 -15.09 -10.40 0.18
CA ASN A 44 -15.60 -10.04 1.49
C ASN A 44 -14.45 -9.89 2.49
N PHE A 45 -14.70 -9.10 3.53
CA PHE A 45 -13.79 -8.93 4.65
C PHE A 45 -14.45 -9.42 5.93
N ARG A 46 -13.64 -10.01 6.80
CA ARG A 46 -14.03 -10.35 8.18
C ARG A 46 -12.90 -10.05 9.14
N GLN A 47 -13.26 -9.87 10.40
CA GLN A 47 -12.28 -9.67 11.47
C GLN A 47 -11.76 -11.02 11.97
N TYR A 48 -10.45 -11.10 12.20
CA TYR A 48 -9.78 -12.31 12.67
C TYR A 48 -8.93 -12.02 13.90
N GLY A 49 -8.82 -13.05 14.75
CA GLY A 49 -8.01 -13.00 15.96
C GLY A 49 -8.61 -12.11 17.05
N GLU A 50 -7.91 -12.02 18.15
CA GLU A 50 -8.24 -11.13 19.28
C GLU A 50 -8.03 -9.65 18.92
N SER A 51 -7.08 -9.38 18.01
CA SER A 51 -6.84 -8.03 17.50
C SER A 51 -7.97 -7.48 16.63
N GLY A 52 -8.92 -8.32 16.20
CA GLY A 52 -10.07 -7.91 15.38
C GLY A 52 -9.66 -7.32 14.03
N ARG A 53 -8.51 -7.71 13.49
CA ARG A 53 -7.99 -7.17 12.23
C ARG A 53 -8.82 -7.65 11.04
N TRP A 54 -9.13 -6.71 10.15
CA TRP A 54 -9.84 -7.00 8.90
C TRP A 54 -8.91 -7.69 7.90
N VAL A 55 -9.32 -8.85 7.41
CA VAL A 55 -8.62 -9.55 6.34
C VAL A 55 -9.62 -10.02 5.30
N SER A 56 -9.23 -9.89 4.03
CA SER A 56 -10.00 -10.37 2.89
C SER A 56 -10.06 -11.90 2.88
N ASP A 57 -11.19 -12.45 2.43
CA ASP A 57 -11.34 -13.89 2.19
C ASP A 57 -10.43 -14.44 1.07
N LEU A 58 -9.63 -13.58 0.42
CA LEU A 58 -8.53 -13.97 -0.46
C LEU A 58 -7.36 -14.65 0.29
N PHE A 59 -7.20 -14.36 1.60
CA PHE A 59 -6.08 -14.87 2.39
C PHE A 59 -6.54 -15.64 3.65
N PRO A 60 -7.40 -16.66 3.52
CA PRO A 60 -8.05 -17.28 4.67
C PRO A 60 -7.05 -17.98 5.60
N GLU A 61 -6.06 -18.69 5.06
CA GLU A 61 -5.07 -19.40 5.88
C GLU A 61 -4.10 -18.45 6.56
N THR A 62 -3.70 -17.36 5.89
CA THR A 62 -2.88 -16.30 6.50
C THR A 62 -3.65 -15.59 7.62
N ALA A 63 -4.93 -15.34 7.42
CA ALA A 63 -5.78 -14.64 8.38
C ALA A 63 -5.95 -15.39 9.71
N ARG A 64 -5.85 -16.73 9.71
CA ARG A 64 -5.83 -17.55 10.94
C ARG A 64 -4.65 -17.21 11.87
N HIS A 65 -3.62 -16.56 11.34
CA HIS A 65 -2.44 -16.13 12.08
C HIS A 65 -2.40 -14.61 12.29
N SER A 66 -3.51 -13.90 12.12
CA SER A 66 -3.58 -12.43 12.18
C SER A 66 -2.89 -11.80 13.41
N ASP A 67 -3.07 -12.39 14.59
CA ASP A 67 -2.47 -11.89 15.85
C ASP A 67 -0.95 -12.15 15.94
N LYS A 68 -0.40 -13.04 15.11
CA LYS A 68 1.04 -13.31 15.01
C LYS A 68 1.73 -12.44 13.95
N LEU A 69 0.97 -11.68 13.17
CA LEU A 69 1.50 -10.83 12.12
C LEU A 69 1.66 -9.40 12.62
N CYS A 70 2.58 -8.65 12.03
CA CYS A 70 2.65 -7.21 12.17
C CYS A 70 2.21 -6.57 10.84
N LEU A 71 1.20 -5.71 10.88
CA LEU A 71 0.73 -4.97 9.72
C LEU A 71 1.12 -3.50 9.88
N VAL A 72 1.90 -2.98 8.92
CA VAL A 72 2.34 -1.58 8.91
C VAL A 72 1.45 -0.79 7.95
N HIS A 73 0.37 -0.21 8.47
CA HIS A 73 -0.58 0.60 7.70
C HIS A 73 -0.11 2.03 7.42
N SER A 74 0.95 2.48 8.11
CA SER A 74 1.51 3.83 7.98
C SER A 74 2.47 3.98 6.80
N MET A 75 2.74 2.92 6.03
CA MET A 75 3.67 2.97 4.92
C MET A 75 3.07 3.75 3.74
N HIS A 76 3.79 4.79 3.29
CA HIS A 76 3.45 5.57 2.11
C HIS A 76 4.69 5.78 1.24
N THR A 77 4.48 6.13 -0.03
CA THR A 77 5.54 6.47 -0.97
C THR A 77 5.07 7.57 -1.92
N GLU A 78 6.04 8.28 -2.51
CA GLU A 78 5.82 9.27 -3.55
C GLU A 78 6.05 8.69 -4.96
N GLY A 79 6.64 7.48 -5.04
CA GLY A 79 6.97 6.82 -6.29
C GLY A 79 5.78 6.11 -6.94
N VAL A 80 5.62 6.29 -8.25
CA VAL A 80 4.54 5.64 -9.05
C VAL A 80 4.95 4.32 -9.70
N ALA A 81 6.23 3.97 -9.62
CA ALA A 81 6.83 2.83 -10.28
C ALA A 81 7.68 2.01 -9.30
N HIS A 82 7.86 0.73 -9.62
CA HIS A 82 8.57 -0.21 -8.75
C HIS A 82 10.02 0.23 -8.47
N GLY A 83 10.77 0.75 -9.47
CA GLY A 83 12.14 1.22 -9.29
C GLY A 83 12.29 2.32 -8.22
N PRO A 84 11.61 3.47 -8.37
CA PRO A 84 11.58 4.52 -7.34
C PRO A 84 11.06 4.03 -5.99
N ALA A 85 10.04 3.17 -5.96
CA ALA A 85 9.50 2.62 -4.71
C ALA A 85 10.54 1.75 -3.97
N THR A 86 11.30 0.92 -4.70
CA THR A 86 12.39 0.12 -4.13
C THR A 86 13.50 1.00 -3.56
N LEU A 87 13.91 2.05 -4.30
CA LEU A 87 14.90 3.01 -3.81
C LEU A 87 14.41 3.74 -2.55
N PHE A 88 13.16 4.17 -2.53
CA PHE A 88 12.58 4.84 -1.36
C PHE A 88 12.53 3.92 -0.14
N LEU A 89 12.09 2.66 -0.33
CA LEU A 89 12.01 1.67 0.73
C LEU A 89 13.38 1.42 1.38
N HIS A 90 14.43 1.28 0.55
CA HIS A 90 15.75 0.94 1.05
C HIS A 90 16.57 2.15 1.48
N CYS A 91 16.44 3.30 0.81
CA CYS A 91 17.35 4.44 0.95
C CYS A 91 16.65 5.73 1.43
N GLY A 92 15.33 5.71 1.64
CA GLY A 92 14.53 6.87 2.05
C GLY A 92 14.44 8.00 1.00
N SER A 93 14.87 7.73 -0.24
CA SER A 93 14.93 8.71 -1.32
C SER A 93 14.79 8.01 -2.66
N THR A 94 14.03 8.63 -3.58
CA THR A 94 13.84 8.13 -4.95
C THR A 94 14.92 8.63 -5.92
N ASN A 95 15.55 9.78 -5.62
CA ASN A 95 16.43 10.48 -6.57
C ASN A 95 17.89 10.55 -6.11
N PHE A 96 18.12 10.90 -4.85
CA PHE A 96 19.48 11.01 -4.32
C PHE A 96 20.06 9.64 -4.00
N VAL A 97 21.32 9.43 -4.41
CA VAL A 97 22.12 8.29 -3.97
C VAL A 97 22.33 8.41 -2.47
N ARG A 98 21.73 7.48 -1.71
CA ARG A 98 21.88 7.37 -0.26
C ARG A 98 22.24 5.93 0.09
N PRO A 99 23.04 5.70 1.14
CA PRO A 99 23.25 4.35 1.65
C PRO A 99 21.91 3.72 2.02
N SER A 100 21.75 2.44 1.72
CA SER A 100 20.55 1.71 2.10
C SER A 100 20.50 1.50 3.62
N MET A 101 19.32 1.21 4.15
CA MET A 101 19.12 0.77 5.52
C MET A 101 20.03 -0.44 5.84
N GLY A 102 20.22 -1.34 4.88
CA GLY A 102 21.14 -2.47 5.02
C GLY A 102 22.60 -2.04 5.18
N ALA A 103 23.06 -1.04 4.42
CA ALA A 103 24.42 -0.51 4.57
C ALA A 103 24.64 0.13 5.96
N TRP A 104 23.64 0.88 6.47
CA TRP A 104 23.71 1.45 7.81
C TRP A 104 23.73 0.38 8.90
N ILE A 105 22.92 -0.68 8.77
CA ILE A 105 22.92 -1.82 9.69
C ILE A 105 24.29 -2.51 9.68
N ASN A 106 24.83 -2.81 8.50
CA ASN A 106 26.13 -3.47 8.35
C ASN A 106 27.25 -2.65 9.01
N TYR A 107 27.29 -1.35 8.71
CA TYR A 107 28.24 -0.43 9.32
C TYR A 107 28.10 -0.36 10.85
N GLY A 108 26.86 -0.27 11.36
CA GLY A 108 26.58 -0.22 12.80
C GLY A 108 26.95 -1.50 13.55
N LEU A 109 26.93 -2.65 12.87
CA LEU A 109 27.35 -3.95 13.43
C LEU A 109 28.86 -4.22 13.30
N GLY A 110 29.62 -3.34 12.65
CA GLY A 110 31.08 -3.42 12.56
C GLY A 110 31.62 -4.41 11.51
N SER A 111 30.80 -4.76 10.52
CA SER A 111 31.17 -5.63 9.39
C SER A 111 31.41 -4.85 8.10
#